data_AF-A0A7S0PVB9-F1
#
_entry.id   AF-A0A7S0PVB9-F1
#
_cell.length_a   1.000
_cell.length_b   1.000
_cell.length_c   1.000
_cell.angle_alpha   90.00
_cell.angle_beta   90.00
_cell.angle_gamma   90.00
#
_symmetry.space_group_name_H-M   'P 1'
#
loop_
_entity.id
_entity.type
_entity.pdbx_description
1 polymer ?
#
loop_
_entity_poly.entity_id
_entity_poly.type
_entity_poly.pdbx_seq_one_letter_code
_entity_poly.pdbx_strand_id
1 'polypeptide(L)'
;MPFGSALERKGLPRAWLAESRMEIDQARLLVLAAAHSMDTRGNKAARQAIAMTKVIVARMGCNVADRAVQIFGGAGVSQDSLVSQAFAGFRILRLADGPDEVHLLQVARLEIRRQQRAREAGETLPDHRAQDKTDARGPPCPSLHMRSAL
;
A
#
# COMPACT_ATOMS: atom_id res chain seq x y z
N MET A 1 -3.67 -20.10 -27.30
CA MET A 1 -2.82 -19.43 -26.28
C MET A 1 -2.12 -18.24 -26.93
N PRO A 2 -2.28 -17.01 -26.42
CA PRO A 2 -1.64 -15.84 -27.01
C PRO A 2 -0.12 -15.97 -26.98
N PHE A 3 0.53 -15.73 -28.13
CA PHE A 3 1.99 -15.73 -28.30
C PHE A 3 2.71 -16.99 -27.74
N GLY A 4 2.16 -18.17 -27.98
CA GLY A 4 2.86 -19.46 -27.83
C GLY A 4 3.15 -19.94 -26.40
N SER A 5 2.62 -19.29 -25.36
CA SER A 5 2.74 -19.76 -23.97
C SER A 5 1.61 -19.23 -23.09
N ALA A 6 1.43 -19.82 -21.91
CA ALA A 6 0.49 -19.34 -20.91
C ALA A 6 0.87 -17.92 -20.41
N LEU A 7 -0.14 -17.14 -20.01
CA LEU A 7 0.04 -15.76 -19.53
C LEU A 7 0.91 -15.69 -18.27
N GLU A 8 0.86 -16.69 -17.39
CA GLU A 8 1.69 -16.80 -16.18
C GLU A 8 3.21 -16.88 -16.46
N ARG A 9 3.59 -17.22 -17.71
CA ARG A 9 4.99 -17.25 -18.16
C ARG A 9 5.46 -15.93 -18.74
N LYS A 10 4.55 -14.96 -18.94
CA LYS A 10 4.88 -13.63 -19.47
C LYS A 10 5.33 -12.71 -18.33
N GLY A 11 6.31 -11.85 -18.59
CA GLY A 11 6.91 -10.99 -17.56
C GLY A 11 5.91 -10.03 -16.90
N LEU A 12 5.09 -9.34 -17.68
CA LEU A 12 4.16 -8.33 -17.16
C LEU A 12 3.05 -8.91 -16.26
N PRO A 13 2.33 -9.99 -16.65
CA PRO A 13 1.38 -10.65 -15.74
C PRO A 13 2.00 -11.11 -14.41
N ARG A 14 3.26 -11.56 -14.42
CA ARG A 14 3.97 -11.95 -13.18
C ARG A 14 4.26 -10.75 -12.29
N ALA A 15 4.68 -9.62 -12.87
CA ALA A 15 4.89 -8.39 -12.13
C ALA A 15 3.57 -7.91 -11.47
N TRP A 16 2.47 -7.90 -12.23
CA TRP A 16 1.15 -7.54 -11.72
C TRP A 16 0.62 -8.47 -10.64
N LEU A 17 0.88 -9.77 -10.75
CA LEU A 17 0.56 -10.73 -9.70
C LEU A 17 1.34 -10.41 -8.41
N ALA A 18 2.64 -10.12 -8.53
CA ALA A 18 3.48 -9.76 -7.39
C ALA A 18 3.01 -8.44 -6.74
N GLU A 19 2.76 -7.41 -7.53
CA GLU A 19 2.21 -6.13 -7.04
C GLU A 19 0.88 -6.32 -6.31
N SER A 20 -0.04 -7.06 -6.92
CA SER A 20 -1.36 -7.34 -6.32
C SER A 20 -1.21 -8.06 -4.99
N ARG A 21 -0.28 -9.02 -4.89
CA ARG A 21 -0.03 -9.75 -3.64
C ARG A 21 0.50 -8.83 -2.55
N MET A 22 1.47 -7.97 -2.88
CA MET A 22 2.05 -7.01 -1.93
C MET A 22 1.00 -6.01 -1.44
N GLU A 23 0.19 -5.44 -2.34
CA GLU A 23 -0.86 -4.49 -1.97
C GLU A 23 -1.93 -5.14 -1.08
N ILE A 24 -2.34 -6.38 -1.38
CA ILE A 24 -3.29 -7.13 -0.55
C ILE A 24 -2.73 -7.37 0.85
N ASP A 25 -1.45 -7.74 0.96
CA ASP A 25 -0.84 -7.99 2.27
C ASP A 25 -0.69 -6.70 3.09
N GLN A 26 -0.32 -5.58 2.45
CA GLN A 26 -0.29 -4.27 3.10
C GLN A 26 -1.68 -3.86 3.61
N ALA A 27 -2.71 -3.99 2.76
CA ALA A 27 -4.09 -3.66 3.13
C ALA A 27 -4.61 -4.57 4.25
N ARG A 28 -4.31 -5.88 4.20
CA ARG A 28 -4.70 -6.84 5.25
C ARG A 28 -4.09 -6.48 6.59
N LEU A 29 -2.79 -6.16 6.63
CA LEU A 29 -2.12 -5.77 7.86
C LEU A 29 -2.69 -4.47 8.43
N LEU A 30 -3.03 -3.50 7.57
CA LEU A 30 -3.66 -2.25 7.99
C LEU A 30 -5.05 -2.47 8.59
N VAL A 31 -5.87 -3.34 7.98
CA VAL A 31 -7.18 -3.74 8.53
C VAL A 31 -7.04 -4.38 9.91
N LEU A 32 -6.11 -5.33 10.06
CA LEU A 32 -5.87 -6.01 11.34
C LEU A 32 -5.38 -5.04 12.42
N ALA A 33 -4.49 -4.11 12.06
CA ALA A 33 -4.03 -3.07 12.99
C ALA A 33 -5.15 -2.13 13.41
N ALA A 34 -6.06 -1.76 12.49
CA ALA A 34 -7.22 -0.94 12.80
C ALA A 34 -8.21 -1.67 13.72
N ALA A 35 -8.52 -2.94 13.41
CA ALA A 35 -9.37 -3.79 14.23
C ALA A 35 -8.79 -3.96 15.65
N HIS A 36 -7.51 -4.31 15.75
CA HIS A 36 -6.83 -4.42 17.05
C HIS A 36 -6.87 -3.11 17.86
N SER A 37 -6.71 -1.96 17.20
CA SER A 37 -6.82 -0.64 17.84
C SER A 37 -8.24 -0.35 18.34
N MET A 38 -9.27 -0.76 17.59
CA MET A 38 -10.66 -0.66 18.02
C MET A 38 -10.93 -1.53 19.25
N ASP A 39 -10.46 -2.77 19.25
CA ASP A 39 -10.68 -3.72 20.33
C ASP A 39 -9.96 -3.30 21.63
N THR A 40 -8.76 -2.73 21.51
CA THR A 40 -7.91 -2.41 22.67
C THR A 40 -8.06 -0.98 23.19
N ARG A 41 -8.39 -0.01 22.32
CA ARG A 41 -8.43 1.43 22.67
C ARG A 41 -9.77 2.10 22.36
N GLY A 42 -10.71 1.35 21.76
CA GLY A 42 -12.02 1.85 21.36
C GLY A 42 -12.01 2.68 20.08
N ASN A 43 -13.20 2.80 19.48
CA ASN A 43 -13.40 3.39 18.16
C ASN A 43 -12.94 4.86 18.05
N LYS A 44 -13.03 5.64 19.14
CA LYS A 44 -12.61 7.05 19.14
C LYS A 44 -11.10 7.19 18.97
N ALA A 45 -10.32 6.33 19.63
CA ALA A 45 -8.86 6.31 19.53
C ALA A 45 -8.39 5.72 18.19
N ALA A 46 -9.12 4.72 17.67
CA ALA A 46 -8.83 4.07 16.39
C ALA A 46 -9.25 4.89 15.15
N ARG A 47 -9.87 6.06 15.32
CA ARG A 47 -10.46 6.86 14.23
C ARG A 47 -9.51 7.12 13.05
N GLN A 48 -8.23 7.40 13.32
CA GLN A 48 -7.24 7.60 12.25
C GLN A 48 -7.00 6.31 11.46
N ALA A 49 -6.82 5.18 12.16
CA ALA A 49 -6.58 3.88 11.54
C ALA A 49 -7.78 3.40 10.70
N ILE A 50 -9.01 3.62 11.18
CA ILE A 50 -10.23 3.30 10.44
C ILE A 50 -10.29 4.09 9.12
N ALA A 51 -10.04 5.41 9.16
CA ALA A 51 -10.06 6.25 7.97
C ALA A 51 -8.95 5.88 6.97
N MET A 52 -7.73 5.61 7.45
CA MET A 52 -6.64 5.13 6.59
C MET A 52 -7.01 3.81 5.91
N THR A 53 -7.53 2.85 6.68
CA THR A 53 -7.93 1.52 6.18
C THR A 53 -8.98 1.65 5.09
N LYS A 54 -10.02 2.46 5.30
CA LYS A 54 -11.11 2.65 4.35
C LYS A 54 -10.61 3.10 2.97
N VAL A 55 -9.70 4.09 2.94
CA VAL A 55 -9.13 4.62 1.69
C VAL A 55 -8.22 3.60 1.02
N ILE A 56 -7.30 3.01 1.79
CA ILE A 56 -6.27 2.11 1.26
C ILE A 56 -6.90 0.83 0.69
N VAL A 57 -7.86 0.22 1.40
CA VAL A 57 -8.51 -1.02 0.95
C VAL A 57 -9.31 -0.78 -0.33
N ALA A 58 -10.06 0.32 -0.42
CA ALA A 58 -10.85 0.62 -1.61
C ALA A 58 -9.97 0.88 -2.85
N ARG A 59 -8.85 1.60 -2.69
CA ARG A 59 -7.89 1.85 -3.77
C ARG A 59 -7.16 0.59 -4.20
N MET A 60 -6.67 -0.20 -3.25
CA MET A 60 -6.05 -1.50 -3.53
C MET A 60 -7.01 -2.40 -4.32
N GLY A 61 -8.26 -2.51 -3.87
CA GLY A 61 -9.27 -3.32 -4.55
C GLY A 61 -9.50 -2.88 -6.00
N CYS A 62 -9.58 -1.57 -6.26
CA CYS A 62 -9.64 -1.04 -7.63
C CYS A 62 -8.40 -1.42 -8.46
N ASN A 63 -7.19 -1.25 -7.92
CA ASN A 63 -5.95 -1.53 -8.65
C ASN A 63 -5.82 -3.02 -9.00
N VAL A 64 -6.12 -3.91 -8.06
CA VAL A 64 -6.08 -5.36 -8.28
C VAL A 64 -7.14 -5.79 -9.30
N ALA A 65 -8.36 -5.25 -9.19
CA ALA A 65 -9.42 -5.55 -10.13
C ALA A 65 -9.11 -5.02 -11.55
N ASP A 66 -8.51 -3.84 -11.67
CA ASP A 66 -8.09 -3.25 -12.96
C ASP A 66 -7.04 -4.11 -13.67
N ARG A 67 -5.99 -4.53 -12.95
CA ARG A 67 -5.00 -5.48 -13.48
C ARG A 67 -5.67 -6.79 -13.92
N ALA A 68 -6.65 -7.29 -13.16
CA ALA A 68 -7.40 -8.48 -13.53
C ALA A 68 -8.21 -8.27 -14.81
N VAL A 69 -8.95 -7.16 -14.94
CA VAL A 69 -9.66 -6.79 -16.18
C VAL A 69 -8.72 -6.82 -17.37
N GLN A 70 -7.53 -6.25 -17.24
CA GLN A 70 -6.53 -6.22 -18.30
C GLN A 70 -6.02 -7.63 -18.70
N ILE A 71 -5.87 -8.55 -17.73
CA ILE A 71 -5.51 -9.96 -17.98
C ILE A 71 -6.62 -10.72 -18.73
N PHE A 72 -7.88 -10.47 -18.39
CA PHE A 72 -9.04 -11.07 -19.06
C PHE A 72 -9.37 -10.42 -20.41
N GLY A 73 -8.76 -9.27 -20.75
CA GLY A 73 -8.96 -8.57 -22.02
C GLY A 73 -10.42 -8.14 -22.22
N GLY A 74 -10.97 -8.29 -23.42
CA GLY A 74 -12.36 -7.92 -23.72
C GLY A 74 -13.40 -8.64 -22.85
N ALA A 75 -13.12 -9.87 -22.41
CA ALA A 75 -13.98 -10.57 -21.45
C ALA A 75 -13.94 -9.92 -20.06
N GLY A 76 -12.84 -9.24 -19.71
CA GLY A 76 -12.66 -8.54 -18.44
C GLY A 76 -13.67 -7.41 -18.22
N VAL A 77 -14.16 -6.78 -19.29
CA VAL A 77 -15.16 -5.70 -19.25
C VAL A 77 -16.59 -6.17 -19.54
N SER A 78 -16.81 -7.48 -19.74
CA SER A 78 -18.14 -8.03 -19.94
C SER A 78 -19.01 -7.88 -18.69
N GLN A 79 -20.33 -7.78 -18.86
CA GLN A 79 -21.29 -7.75 -17.74
C GLN A 79 -21.31 -9.07 -16.95
N ASP A 80 -21.02 -10.18 -17.63
CA ASP A 80 -20.96 -11.51 -17.02
C ASP A 80 -19.63 -11.77 -16.29
N SER A 81 -18.73 -10.79 -16.29
CA SER A 81 -17.40 -10.92 -15.72
C SER A 81 -17.40 -10.54 -14.23
N LEU A 82 -17.00 -11.49 -13.39
CA LEU A 82 -16.80 -11.23 -11.95
C LEU A 82 -15.74 -10.15 -11.68
N VAL A 83 -14.72 -10.02 -12.56
CA VAL A 83 -13.67 -8.99 -12.37
C VAL A 83 -14.19 -7.59 -12.70
N SER A 84 -15.10 -7.45 -13.67
CA SER A 84 -15.80 -6.19 -13.97
C SER A 84 -16.67 -5.76 -12.78
N GLN A 85 -17.44 -6.70 -12.23
CA GLN A 85 -18.27 -6.47 -11.05
C GLN A 85 -17.43 -6.06 -9.83
N ALA A 86 -16.29 -6.73 -9.61
CA ALA A 86 -15.37 -6.39 -8.53
C ALA A 86 -14.79 -4.97 -8.69
N PHE A 87 -14.35 -4.60 -9.90
CA PHE A 87 -13.84 -3.25 -10.19
C PHE A 87 -14.90 -2.19 -9.87
N ALA A 88 -16.13 -2.37 -10.35
CA ALA A 88 -17.25 -1.48 -10.07
C ALA A 88 -17.55 -1.40 -8.57
N GLY A 89 -17.56 -2.54 -7.87
CA GLY A 89 -17.78 -2.61 -6.43
C GLY A 89 -16.76 -1.80 -5.63
N PHE A 90 -15.46 -2.00 -5.88
CA PHE A 90 -14.42 -1.21 -5.21
C PHE A 90 -14.49 0.27 -5.60
N ARG A 91 -14.86 0.59 -6.83
CA ARG A 91 -15.05 1.98 -7.26
C ARG A 91 -16.19 2.66 -6.52
N ILE A 92 -17.28 1.94 -6.22
CA ILE A 92 -18.39 2.40 -5.38
C ILE A 92 -17.90 2.60 -3.95
N LEU A 93 -17.10 1.69 -3.41
CA LEU A 93 -16.54 1.82 -2.05
C LEU A 93 -15.62 3.03 -1.87
N ARG A 94 -15.12 3.64 -2.94
CA ARG A 94 -14.40 4.93 -2.86
C ARG A 94 -15.32 6.14 -2.66
N LEU A 95 -16.64 5.94 -2.72
CA LEU A 95 -17.68 6.95 -2.52
C LEU A 95 -18.55 6.63 -1.30
N ALA A 96 -18.94 5.36 -1.15
CA ALA A 96 -19.76 4.88 -0.04
C ALA A 96 -19.04 5.06 1.32
N ASP A 97 -19.80 5.27 2.39
CA ASP A 97 -19.31 5.45 3.78
C ASP A 97 -18.26 6.56 3.94
N GLY A 98 -18.41 7.61 3.14
CA GLY A 98 -17.50 8.76 3.07
C GLY A 98 -16.50 8.57 1.92
N PRO A 99 -16.44 9.54 0.98
CA PRO A 99 -15.51 9.47 -0.14
C PRO A 99 -14.06 9.58 0.34
N ASP A 100 -13.12 9.11 -0.49
CA ASP A 100 -11.70 9.10 -0.18
C ASP A 100 -11.20 10.45 0.37
N GLU A 101 -11.65 11.56 -0.21
CA GLU A 101 -11.21 12.92 0.11
C GLU A 101 -11.58 13.30 1.55
N VAL A 102 -12.75 12.88 2.03
CA VAL A 102 -13.19 13.16 3.41
C VAL A 102 -12.31 12.42 4.41
N HIS A 103 -11.99 11.15 4.14
CA HIS A 103 -11.12 10.35 4.99
C HIS A 103 -9.67 10.84 4.96
N LEU A 104 -9.16 11.25 3.79
CA LEU A 104 -7.82 11.84 3.66
C LEU A 104 -7.69 13.13 4.48
N LEU A 105 -8.69 14.03 4.40
CA LEU A 105 -8.72 15.24 5.20
C LEU A 105 -8.77 14.94 6.70
N GLN A 106 -9.52 13.91 7.11
CA GLN A 106 -9.55 13.47 8.50
C GLN A 106 -8.18 12.96 8.97
N VAL A 107 -7.52 12.11 8.18
CA VAL A 107 -6.17 11.60 8.49
C VAL A 107 -5.18 12.75 8.60
N ALA A 108 -5.16 13.66 7.64
CA ALA A 108 -4.27 14.82 7.64
C ALA A 108 -4.46 15.69 8.91
N ARG A 109 -5.72 15.99 9.28
CA ARG A 109 -6.03 16.76 10.49
C ARG A 109 -5.53 16.08 11.77
N LEU A 110 -5.67 14.76 11.87
CA LEU A 110 -5.23 14.01 13.05
C LEU A 110 -3.70 13.92 13.11
N GLU A 111 -3.05 13.70 11.97
CA GLU A 111 -1.59 13.63 11.89
C GLU A 111 -0.94 14.97 12.22
N ILE A 112 -1.45 16.10 11.67
CA ILE A 112 -0.92 17.43 12.00
C ILE A 112 -1.02 17.71 13.51
N ARG A 113 -2.16 17.41 14.14
CA ARG A 113 -2.33 17.59 15.59
C ARG A 113 -1.37 16.74 16.40
N ARG A 114 -1.12 15.49 15.97
CA ARG A 114 -0.13 14.61 16.60
C ARG A 114 1.26 15.21 16.52
N GLN A 115 1.66 15.70 15.34
CA GLN A 115 2.97 16.32 15.13
C GLN A 115 3.14 17.62 15.93
N GLN A 116 2.09 18.45 16.04
CA GLN A 116 2.11 19.65 16.88
C GLN A 116 2.36 19.31 18.35
N ARG A 117 1.64 18.31 18.89
CA ARG A 117 1.84 17.84 20.26
C ARG A 117 3.24 17.27 20.49
N ALA A 118 3.77 16.51 19.54
CA ALA A 118 5.13 15.96 19.64
C ALA A 118 6.18 17.09 19.68
N ARG A 119 6.01 18.14 18.85
CA ARG A 119 6.88 19.33 18.86
C ARG A 119 6.80 20.09 20.18
N GLU A 120 5.60 20.29 20.72
CA GLU A 120 5.40 20.93 22.02
C GLU A 120 6.03 20.13 23.17
N ALA A 121 6.01 18.79 23.08
CA ALA A 121 6.64 17.90 24.04
C ALA A 121 8.17 17.80 23.91
N GLY A 122 8.78 18.47 22.93
CA GLY A 122 10.22 18.41 22.68
C GLY A 122 10.70 17.09 22.07
N GLU A 123 9.80 16.23 21.59
CA GLU A 123 10.14 15.02 20.85
C GLU A 123 10.62 15.43 19.45
N THR A 124 11.92 15.53 19.26
CA THR A 124 12.50 15.76 17.93
C THR A 124 12.47 14.46 17.15
N LEU A 125 11.91 14.49 15.94
CA LEU A 125 12.05 13.40 14.98
C LEU A 125 13.57 13.18 14.78
N PRO A 126 14.07 11.92 14.83
CA PRO A 126 15.48 11.67 14.54
C PRO A 126 15.83 12.29 13.20
N ASP A 127 16.78 13.22 13.19
CA ASP A 127 17.24 13.82 11.95
C ASP A 127 17.99 12.74 11.16
N HIS A 128 17.32 12.14 10.17
CA HIS A 128 17.95 11.17 9.27
C HIS A 128 19.11 11.80 8.47
N ARG A 129 19.18 13.14 8.35
CA ARG A 129 20.33 13.85 7.77
C ARG A 129 21.53 13.93 8.72
N ALA A 130 21.32 13.75 10.02
CA ALA A 130 22.41 13.69 11.00
C ALA A 130 23.08 12.32 11.05
N GLN A 131 22.37 11.24 10.73
CA GLN A 131 22.90 9.86 10.71
C GLN A 131 23.89 9.62 9.56
N ASP A 132 23.69 10.29 8.42
CA ASP A 132 24.55 10.18 7.22
C ASP A 132 26.00 10.67 7.45
N LYS A 133 26.22 11.55 8.43
CA LYS A 133 27.57 12.06 8.76
C LYS A 133 28.35 11.18 9.75
N THR A 134 27.67 10.27 10.45
CA THR A 134 28.29 9.36 11.42
C THR A 134 28.69 8.01 10.82
N ASP A 135 27.96 7.53 9.81
CA ASP A 135 28.27 6.25 9.12
C ASP A 135 29.42 6.35 8.10
N ALA A 136 29.81 7.56 7.69
CA ALA A 136 30.99 7.79 6.85
C ALA A 136 32.34 7.54 7.55
N ARG A 137 32.34 7.09 8.83
CA ARG A 137 33.53 6.71 9.61
C ARG A 137 33.62 5.20 9.90
N GLY A 138 32.83 4.38 9.19
CA GLY A 138 33.01 2.92 9.22
C GLY A 138 34.40 2.51 8.71
N PRO A 139 34.97 1.39 9.21
CA PRO A 139 36.26 0.90 8.71
C PRO A 139 36.19 0.68 7.19
N PRO A 140 37.25 1.02 6.43
CA PRO A 140 37.22 0.87 4.99
C PRO A 140 36.89 -0.58 4.62
N CYS A 141 35.92 -0.76 3.72
CA CYS A 141 35.62 -2.06 3.12
C CYS A 141 36.93 -2.69 2.63
N PRO A 142 37.26 -3.95 3.02
CA PRO A 142 38.43 -4.61 2.49
C PRO A 142 38.29 -4.71 0.97
N SER A 143 39.24 -4.11 0.26
CA SER A 143 39.28 -4.06 -1.20
C SER A 143 39.09 -5.45 -1.79
N LEU A 144 37.92 -5.69 -2.40
CA LEU A 144 37.63 -6.89 -3.15
C LEU A 144 38.60 -6.94 -4.34
N HIS A 145 39.71 -7.65 -4.17
CA HIS A 145 40.61 -7.94 -5.29
C HIS A 145 39.85 -8.89 -6.22
N MET A 146 39.31 -8.34 -7.32
CA MET A 146 38.95 -9.11 -8.50
C MET A 146 40.21 -9.80 -9.01
N ARG A 147 40.48 -11.01 -8.53
CA ARG A 147 41.35 -11.93 -9.25
C ARG A 147 40.50 -12.58 -10.33
N SER A 148 40.69 -12.06 -11.53
CA SER A 148 40.48 -12.79 -12.78
C SER A 148 41.03 -14.21 -12.63
N ALA A 149 40.15 -15.20 -12.80
CA ALA A 149 40.54 -16.56 -13.11
C ALA A 149 39.64 -17.00 -14.27
N LEU A 150 40.34 -17.26 -15.37
CA LEU A 150 39.99 -18.08 -16.54
C LEU A 150 38.80 -19.03 -16.35
#